data_AF-A0A938VYM0-F1
#
_entry.id   AF-A0A938VYM0-F1
#
_cell.length_a   1.000
_cell.length_b   1.000
_cell.length_c   1.000
_cell.angle_alpha   90.00
_cell.angle_beta   90.00
_cell.angle_gamma   90.00
#
_symmetry.space_group_name_H-M   'P 1'
#
loop_
_entity.id
_entity.type
_entity.pdbx_description
1 polymer ?
#
loop_
_entity_poly.entity_id
_entity_poly.type
_entity_poly.pdbx_seq_one_letter_code
_entity_poly.pdbx_strand_id
1 'polypeptide(L)' 'MKPEVAVLFEKAASSRAAVLLAGRDYLDFAASRAYYALSYAAEALLLTEGLSFSSHAAVSAGFGCEVG' A
#
# COMPACT_ATOMS: atom_id res chain seq x y z
N MET A 1 -11.99 8.46 -12.26
CA MET A 1 -11.27 7.67 -11.24
C MET A 1 -12.30 6.83 -10.51
N LYS A 2 -12.09 5.51 -10.38
CA LYS A 2 -12.99 4.64 -9.62
C LYS A 2 -12.98 5.07 -8.13
N PRO A 3 -14.13 5.13 -7.43
CA PRO A 3 -14.20 5.60 -6.04
C PRO A 3 -13.35 4.76 -5.08
N GLU A 4 -13.14 3.48 -5.37
CA GLU A 4 -12.32 2.55 -4.59
C GLU A 4 -10.84 2.96 -4.59
N VAL A 5 -10.34 3.47 -5.72
CA VAL A 5 -8.96 3.94 -5.85
C VAL A 5 -8.72 5.18 -4.97
N ALA A 6 -9.69 6.09 -4.90
CA ALA A 6 -9.60 7.27 -4.03
C ALA A 6 -9.54 6.89 -2.54
N VAL A 7 -10.33 5.91 -2.12
CA VAL A 7 -10.30 5.37 -0.76
C VAL A 7 -8.94 4.73 -0.42
N LEU A 8 -8.34 4.01 -1.37
CA LEU A 8 -7.01 3.43 -1.18
C LEU A 8 -5.91 4.49 -1.08
N PHE A 9 -6.01 5.57 -1.86
CA PHE A 9 -5.10 6.71 -1.72
C PHE A 9 -5.24 7.40 -0.36
N GLU A 10 -6.46 7.57 0.16
CA GLU A 10 -6.65 8.13 1.51
C GLU A 10 -6.05 7.22 2.59
N LYS A 11 -6.23 5.89 2.48
CA LYS A 11 -5.63 4.93 3.39
C LYS A 11 -4.09 4.97 3.33
N ALA A 12 -3.50 4.98 2.13
CA ALA A 12 -2.06 5.13 1.95
C ALA A 12 -1.54 6.46 2.52
N ALA A 13 -2.28 7.55 2.31
CA ALA A 13 -1.99 8.87 2.85
C ALA A 13 -2.04 8.91 4.39
N SER A 14 -2.97 8.16 5.01
CA SER A 14 -3.05 8.03 6.47
C SER A 14 -1.83 7.32 7.06
N SER A 15 -1.18 6.45 6.29
CA SER A 15 0.05 5.75 6.66
C SER A 15 1.31 6.63 6.60
N ARG A 16 1.21 7.90 6.19
CA ARG A 16 2.31 8.89 6.30
C ARG A 16 2.78 9.11 7.74
N ALA A 17 1.99 8.70 8.73
CA ALA A 17 2.41 8.61 10.13
C ALA A 17 3.71 7.78 10.32
N ALA A 18 4.03 6.86 9.40
CA ALA A 18 5.29 6.12 9.39
C ALA A 18 6.52 7.04 9.44
N VAL A 19 6.49 8.17 8.72
CA VAL A 19 7.61 9.14 8.68
C VAL A 19 7.80 9.81 10.05
N LEU A 20 6.71 10.20 10.69
CA LEU A 20 6.71 10.79 12.04
C LEU A 20 7.19 9.80 13.10
N LEU A 21 6.82 8.52 12.97
CA LEU A 21 7.23 7.45 13.87
C LEU A 21 8.71 7.12 13.70
N ALA A 22 9.18 7.02 12.46
CA ALA A 22 10.60 6.79 12.16
C ALA A 22 11.48 7.93 12.68
N GLY A 23 11.07 9.19 12.48
CA GLY A 23 11.79 10.36 13.01
C GLY A 23 11.82 10.47 14.54
N ARG A 24 11.06 9.62 15.25
CA ARG A 24 11.04 9.50 16.71
C ARG A 24 11.61 8.16 17.21
N ASP A 25 12.32 7.45 16.34
CA ASP A 25 12.96 6.15 16.63
C ASP A 25 11.98 5.00 16.95
N TYR A 26 10.69 5.16 16.63
CA TYR A 26 9.67 4.11 16.74
C TYR A 26 9.65 3.23 15.48
N LEU A 27 10.78 2.59 15.18
CA LEU A 27 11.01 1.91 13.90
C LEU A 27 10.03 0.75 13.64
N ASP A 28 9.69 -0.06 14.64
CA ASP A 28 8.75 -1.18 14.48
C ASP A 28 7.34 -0.71 14.08
N PHE A 29 6.89 0.40 14.69
CA PHE A 29 5.61 1.02 14.38
C PHE A 29 5.64 1.70 13.01
N ALA A 30 6.77 2.33 12.66
CA ALA A 30 6.97 2.94 11.35
C ALA A 30 6.94 1.89 10.23
N ALA A 31 7.65 0.77 10.41
CA ALA A 31 7.70 -0.34 9.46
C ALA A 31 6.31 -0.93 9.22
N SER A 32 5.55 -1.18 10.28
CA SER A 32 4.18 -1.68 10.18
C SER A 32 3.28 -0.75 9.37
N ARG A 33 3.38 0.57 9.58
CA ARG A 33 2.58 1.56 8.85
C ARG A 33 3.02 1.69 7.38
N ALA A 34 4.33 1.64 7.12
CA ALA A 34 4.87 1.66 5.77
C ALA A 34 4.43 0.43 4.95
N TYR A 35 4.40 -0.76 5.57
CA TYR A 35 3.93 -1.99 4.93
C TYR A 35 2.47 -1.85 4.42
N TYR A 36 1.57 -1.34 5.25
CA TYR A 36 0.19 -1.11 4.82
C TYR A 36 0.08 -0.01 3.75
N ALA A 37 0.92 1.04 3.81
CA ALA A 37 0.95 2.08 2.78
C ALA A 37 1.26 1.48 1.39
N LEU A 38 2.26 0.60 1.33
CA LEU A 38 2.66 -0.09 0.11
C LEU A 38 1.55 -1.02 -0.39
N SER A 39 0.89 -1.76 0.51
CA SER A 39 -0.24 -2.64 0.13
C SER A 39 -1.39 -1.85 -0.50
N TYR A 40 -1.77 -0.70 0.06
CA TYR A 40 -2.84 0.13 -0.50
C TYR A 40 -2.46 0.76 -1.84
N ALA A 41 -1.20 1.18 -1.99
CA ALA A 41 -0.70 1.70 -3.26
C ALA A 41 -0.69 0.63 -4.36
N ALA A 42 -0.26 -0.60 -4.03
CA ALA A 42 -0.29 -1.73 -4.95
C ALA A 42 -1.72 -2.11 -5.36
N GLU A 43 -2.65 -2.17 -4.41
CA GLU A 43 -4.07 -2.43 -4.68
C GLU A 43 -4.69 -1.34 -5.58
N ALA A 44 -4.35 -0.07 -5.33
CA ALA A 44 -4.81 1.05 -6.14
C ALA A 44 -4.30 0.98 -7.59
N LEU A 45 -3.02 0.61 -7.78
CA LEU A 45 -2.42 0.45 -9.11
C LEU A 45 -3.04 -0.72 -9.89
N LEU A 46 -3.24 -1.86 -9.23
CA LEU A 46 -3.84 -3.03 -9.88
C LEU A 46 -5.30 -2.73 -10.27
N LEU A 47 -6.05 -2.00 -9.44
CA LEU A 47 -7.41 -1.57 -9.76
C LEU A 47 -7.50 -0.61 -10.95
N THR A 48 -6.46 0.21 -11.19
CA THR A 48 -6.39 1.06 -12.39
C THR A 48 -6.20 0.24 -13.67
N GLU A 49 -5.50 -0.90 -13.58
CA GLU A 49 -5.34 -1.88 -14.67
C GLU A 49 -6.54 -2.85 -14.80
N GLY A 50 -7.58 -2.68 -13.97
CA GLY A 50 -8.75 -3.56 -13.98
C GLY A 50 -8.55 -4.92 -13.29
N LEU A 51 -7.43 -5.10 -12.59
CA LEU A 51 -7.10 -6.29 -11.83
C LEU A 51 -7.50 -6.10 -10.36
N SER A 52 -8.31 -7.02 -9.82
CA SER A 52 -8.69 -7.03 -8.40
C SER A 52 -8.27 -8.35 -7.77
N PHE A 53 -7.54 -8.29 -6.66
CA PHE A 53 -7.06 -9.47 -5.96
C PHE A 53 -7.72 -9.58 -4.58
N SER A 54 -8.30 -10.74 -4.28
CA SER A 54 -9.04 -10.98 -3.03
C SER A 54 -8.14 -11.36 -1.85
N SER A 55 -6.81 -11.37 -2.00
CA SER A 55 -5.88 -11.74 -0.93
C SER A 55 -4.63 -10.86 -0.89
N HIS A 56 -4.16 -10.53 0.32
CA HIS A 56 -2.91 -9.79 0.55
C HIS A 56 -1.69 -10.49 -0.08
N ALA A 57 -1.71 -11.82 -0.14
CA ALA A 57 -0.69 -12.63 -0.81
C ALA A 57 -0.67 -12.39 -2.33
N ALA A 58 -1.84 -12.18 -2.95
CA ALA A 58 -1.94 -11.94 -4.38
C ALA A 58 -1.57 -10.50 -4.78
N VAL A 59 -1.80 -9.51 -3.92
CA VAL A 59 -1.28 -8.14 -4.13
C VAL A 59 0.25 -8.12 -4.05
N SER A 60 0.85 -8.83 -3.08
CA SER A 60 2.31 -8.97 -2.98
C SER A 60 2.90 -9.80 -4.14
N ALA A 61 2.17 -10.78 -4.68
CA ALA A 61 2.60 -11.56 -5.85
C ALA A 61 2.44 -10.80 -7.18
N GLY A 62 1.46 -9.89 -7.28
CA GLY A 62 1.30 -8.99 -8.42
C GLY A 62 2.34 -7.86 -8.45
N PHE A 63 2.74 -7.38 -7.27
CA PHE A 63 3.74 -6.31 -7.14
C PHE A 63 5.13 -6.90 -6.86
N GLY A 64 5.84 -7.28 -7.94
CA GLY A 64 7.18 -7.88 -7.87
C GLY A 64 7.46 -9.00 -8.88
N CYS A 65 6.47 -9.37 -9.70
CA CYS A 65 6.62 -10.38 -10.76
C CYS A 65 6.78 -9.77 -12.17
N GLU A 66 7.09 -8.48 -12.28
CA GLU A 66 7.81 -7.96 -13.46
C GLU A 66 9.27 -8.37 -13.30
N VAL A 67 9.56 -9.61 -13.69
CA VAL A 67 10.92 -10.11 -13.88
C VAL A 67 11.45 -9.41 -15.14
N GLY A 68 12.35 -8.46 -14.95
CA GLY A 68 13.30 -8.04 -15.99
C GLY A 68 14.39 -9.08 -16.16
#